data_AF-A0AAN8M2D4-F1
#
_entry.id   AF-A0AAN8M2D4-F1
#
_cell.length_a   1.000
_cell.length_b   1.000
_cell.length_c   1.000
_cell.angle_alpha   90.00
_cell.angle_beta   90.00
_cell.angle_gamma   90.00
#
_symmetry.space_group_name_H-M   'P 1'
#
loop_
_entity.id
_entity.type
_entity.pdbx_description
1 polymer ?
#
loop_
_entity_poly.entity_id
_entity_poly.type
_entity_poly.pdbx_seq_one_letter_code
_entity_poly.pdbx_strand_id
1 'polypeptide(L)'
;MNPPSDDSDVSEQRHPMKTRCAGGQGGDSPGMDPKKWITFKDLHDQVTQLLSTKLNPCNIKQCKSKLDILKKCSYYLEVMRQDTLHQPDPQQQQNYLSNSTILHLIDPWKFQRMKKLGHSQVQIQLSLLEELYEQFCKGKVEMEAIASQSDYGYQEVDHINGRIAHLIKALTDFDSTLMPGELHTKHRLISETGSTKMPQIHLRLSVKMPVMFDTSRSEALADCARLHWEIAGQEQQEPREQFEIRYKLLQPTNTEEGNQLGTVTCNSYCIQVNNLLPQRCYEFTVKRADACCLVYGFWNDTMVLRTTPLSPGGFTGSQEKRRRLFPW
;
A
#
# COMPACT_ATOMS: atom_id res chain seq x y z
N MET A 1 -55.26 -1.14 -58.75
CA MET A 1 -56.44 -1.76 -58.12
C MET A 1 -57.02 -0.75 -57.15
N ASN A 2 -58.17 -0.19 -57.50
CA ASN A 2 -59.09 0.56 -56.64
C ASN A 2 -60.15 -0.46 -56.11
N PRO A 3 -61.02 -0.16 -55.11
CA PRO A 3 -61.10 1.01 -54.21
C PRO A 3 -61.48 0.57 -52.73
N PRO A 4 -62.44 1.17 -51.99
CA PRO A 4 -62.23 2.16 -50.92
C PRO A 4 -63.07 1.85 -49.64
N SER A 5 -63.20 2.83 -48.74
CA SER A 5 -64.45 3.29 -48.08
C SER A 5 -64.02 4.38 -47.07
N ASP A 6 -64.31 5.67 -47.29
CA ASP A 6 -65.59 6.37 -47.00
C ASP A 6 -66.06 6.10 -45.55
N ASP A 7 -66.43 7.08 -44.73
CA ASP A 7 -66.99 8.39 -45.07
C ASP A 7 -67.05 9.27 -43.80
N SER A 8 -66.91 10.58 -44.03
CA SER A 8 -67.75 11.67 -43.50
C SER A 8 -67.92 11.91 -41.98
N ASP A 9 -68.17 13.12 -41.47
CA ASP A 9 -68.09 14.53 -41.91
C ASP A 9 -68.70 15.36 -40.74
N VAL A 10 -68.56 16.68 -40.81
CA VAL A 10 -69.39 17.74 -40.17
C VAL A 10 -68.97 18.15 -38.75
N SER A 11 -68.13 19.19 -38.57
CA SER A 11 -68.38 20.65 -38.71
C SER A 11 -69.50 21.22 -37.82
N GLU A 12 -69.16 22.09 -36.86
CA GLU A 12 -69.72 23.44 -36.83
C GLU A 12 -69.08 24.35 -35.77
N GLN A 13 -69.06 25.62 -36.12
CA GLN A 13 -68.21 26.69 -35.60
C GLN A 13 -69.14 27.77 -35.05
N ARG A 14 -69.02 28.17 -33.77
CA ARG A 14 -69.57 29.44 -33.27
C ARG A 14 -68.69 30.04 -32.17
N HIS A 15 -68.15 31.22 -32.45
CA HIS A 15 -67.77 32.20 -31.43
C HIS A 15 -69.04 32.91 -30.91
N PRO A 16 -69.04 33.41 -29.66
CA PRO A 16 -68.79 34.84 -29.52
C PRO A 16 -68.08 35.30 -28.21
N MET A 17 -67.46 36.47 -28.35
CA MET A 17 -67.27 37.56 -27.39
C MET A 17 -66.36 37.46 -26.16
N LYS A 18 -65.53 38.52 -26.07
CA LYS A 18 -64.69 38.98 -24.96
C LYS A 18 -65.49 39.14 -23.66
N THR A 19 -64.94 38.58 -22.58
CA THR A 19 -65.05 39.17 -21.25
C THR A 19 -63.66 39.27 -20.65
N ARG A 20 -63.25 40.50 -20.36
CA ARG A 20 -62.03 40.86 -19.67
C ARG A 20 -62.31 40.74 -18.17
N CYS A 21 -61.66 39.80 -17.49
CA CYS A 21 -61.47 39.85 -16.04
C CYS A 21 -59.99 39.64 -15.75
N ALA A 22 -59.40 40.69 -15.19
CA ALA A 22 -58.14 40.63 -14.48
C ALA A 22 -58.31 39.84 -13.18
N GLY A 23 -57.23 39.23 -12.70
CA GLY A 23 -57.19 38.59 -11.38
C GLY A 23 -56.26 37.40 -11.41
N GLY A 24 -55.13 37.52 -10.73
CA GLY A 24 -53.97 36.67 -10.92
C GLY A 24 -54.10 35.27 -10.35
N GLN A 25 -53.22 34.42 -10.85
CA GLN A 25 -52.59 33.35 -10.07
C GLN A 25 -51.11 33.41 -10.42
N GLY A 26 -50.40 34.24 -9.66
CA GLY A 26 -48.96 34.08 -9.52
C GLY A 26 -48.72 32.69 -8.98
N GLY A 27 -47.76 31.99 -9.59
CA GLY A 27 -47.43 30.62 -9.23
C GLY A 27 -46.96 30.53 -7.78
N ASP A 28 -47.72 29.80 -6.98
CA ASP A 28 -47.21 29.21 -5.75
C ASP A 28 -46.40 27.98 -6.15
N SER A 29 -45.14 28.19 -6.52
CA SER A 29 -44.14 27.16 -6.26
C SER A 29 -44.06 27.04 -4.73
N PRO A 30 -44.21 25.85 -4.14
CA PRO A 30 -44.03 25.70 -2.70
C PRO A 30 -42.56 25.99 -2.39
N GLY A 31 -42.30 27.23 -1.96
CA GLY A 31 -41.00 27.64 -1.45
C GLY A 31 -40.64 26.71 -0.29
N MET A 32 -39.52 26.03 -0.44
CA MET A 32 -38.95 25.16 0.58
C MET A 32 -38.90 25.90 1.92
N ASP A 33 -39.32 25.24 3.00
CA ASP A 33 -39.31 25.82 4.35
C ASP A 33 -37.92 26.41 4.64
N PRO A 34 -37.79 27.69 5.02
CA PRO A 34 -36.52 28.35 5.27
C PRO A 34 -35.60 27.57 6.22
N LYS A 35 -36.16 26.85 7.20
CA LYS A 35 -35.37 26.00 8.10
C LYS A 35 -34.80 24.78 7.40
N LYS A 36 -35.58 24.13 6.54
CA LYS A 36 -35.11 23.00 5.70
C LYS A 36 -34.01 23.43 4.76
N TRP A 37 -34.17 24.61 4.14
CA TRP A 37 -33.17 25.17 3.24
C TRP A 37 -31.82 25.42 3.94
N ILE A 38 -31.84 26.00 5.15
CA ILE A 38 -30.61 26.22 5.93
C ILE A 38 -29.95 24.86 6.27
N THR A 39 -30.72 23.90 6.77
CA THR A 39 -30.20 22.56 7.11
C THR A 39 -29.62 21.83 5.89
N PHE A 40 -30.32 21.89 4.75
CA PHE A 40 -29.84 21.35 3.48
C PHE A 40 -28.51 21.98 3.08
N LYS A 41 -28.44 23.32 3.08
CA LYS A 41 -27.25 24.06 2.68
C LYS A 41 -26.05 23.75 3.58
N ASP A 42 -26.24 23.78 4.90
CA ASP A 42 -25.17 23.47 5.86
C ASP A 42 -24.64 22.05 5.70
N LEU A 43 -25.53 21.09 5.42
CA LEU A 43 -25.14 19.70 5.17
C LEU A 43 -24.43 19.54 3.82
N HIS A 44 -24.93 20.20 2.77
CA HIS A 44 -24.32 20.22 1.45
C HIS A 44 -22.91 20.82 1.49
N ASP A 45 -22.72 21.91 2.23
CA ASP A 45 -21.43 22.54 2.46
C ASP A 45 -20.46 21.57 3.19
N GLN A 46 -20.93 20.83 4.19
CA GLN A 46 -20.13 19.81 4.89
C GLN A 46 -19.71 18.66 3.97
N VAL A 47 -20.63 18.14 3.16
CA VAL A 47 -20.34 17.07 2.17
C VAL A 47 -19.30 17.56 1.16
N THR A 48 -19.50 18.76 0.62
CA THR A 48 -18.59 19.39 -0.34
C THR A 48 -17.21 19.65 0.27
N GLN A 49 -17.16 20.08 1.54
CA GLN A 49 -15.92 20.26 2.28
C GLN A 49 -15.20 18.92 2.48
N LEU A 50 -15.92 17.86 2.85
CA LEU A 50 -15.34 16.53 3.03
C LEU A 50 -14.74 16.00 1.72
N LEU A 51 -15.45 16.15 0.60
CA LEU A 51 -15.01 15.76 -0.74
C LEU A 51 -13.75 16.50 -1.19
N SER A 52 -13.71 17.82 -0.98
CA SER A 52 -12.58 18.66 -1.41
C SER A 52 -11.34 18.51 -0.52
N THR A 53 -11.53 18.23 0.78
CA THR A 53 -10.40 18.20 1.74
C THR A 53 -9.91 16.80 2.05
N LYS A 54 -10.79 15.88 2.47
CA LYS A 54 -10.43 14.56 3.02
C LYS A 54 -10.54 13.45 2.00
N LEU A 55 -11.62 13.44 1.21
CA LEU A 55 -11.89 12.42 0.18
C LEU A 55 -11.42 12.83 -1.22
N ASN A 56 -10.54 13.84 -1.31
CA ASN A 56 -10.03 14.26 -2.60
C ASN A 56 -9.21 13.13 -3.26
N PRO A 57 -9.08 13.13 -4.60
CA PRO A 57 -8.36 12.07 -5.30
C PRO A 57 -6.90 11.91 -4.88
N CYS A 58 -6.24 12.98 -4.42
CA CYS A 58 -4.84 12.93 -3.98
C CYS A 58 -4.69 12.14 -2.68
N ASN A 59 -5.54 12.40 -1.68
CA ASN A 59 -5.52 11.70 -0.40
C ASN A 59 -5.83 10.21 -0.58
N ILE A 60 -6.82 9.86 -1.40
CA ILE A 60 -7.15 8.45 -1.68
C ILE A 60 -5.94 7.75 -2.33
N LYS A 61 -5.30 8.39 -3.33
CA LYS A 61 -4.07 7.86 -3.92
C LYS A 61 -2.94 7.72 -2.90
N GLN A 62 -2.81 8.67 -1.98
CA GLN A 62 -1.80 8.63 -0.92
C GLN A 62 -2.06 7.46 0.06
N CYS A 63 -3.31 7.26 0.50
CA CYS A 63 -3.70 6.10 1.32
C CYS A 63 -3.38 4.79 0.61
N LYS A 64 -3.72 4.68 -0.68
CA LYS A 64 -3.39 3.50 -1.49
C LYS A 64 -1.89 3.26 -1.56
N SER A 65 -1.11 4.31 -1.83
CA SER A 65 0.35 4.24 -1.91
C SER A 65 0.98 3.78 -0.57
N LYS A 66 0.56 4.37 0.55
CA LYS A 66 0.99 3.96 1.90
C LYS A 66 0.71 2.48 2.14
N LEU A 67 -0.51 2.02 1.85
CA LEU A 67 -0.92 0.62 2.00
C LEU A 67 -0.09 -0.30 1.11
N ASP A 68 0.10 0.04 -0.17
CA ASP A 68 0.86 -0.78 -1.11
C ASP A 68 2.33 -0.89 -0.69
N ILE A 69 2.92 0.16 -0.10
CA ILE A 69 4.26 0.10 0.49
C ILE A 69 4.27 -0.83 1.70
N LEU A 70 3.32 -0.70 2.63
CA LEU A 70 3.25 -1.53 3.84
C LEU A 70 3.11 -3.02 3.56
N LYS A 71 2.39 -3.40 2.48
CA LYS A 71 2.31 -4.79 2.02
C LYS A 71 3.66 -5.35 1.54
N LYS A 72 4.55 -4.48 1.06
CA LYS A 72 5.88 -4.84 0.56
C LYS A 72 6.96 -4.78 1.65
N CYS A 73 6.67 -4.12 2.76
CA CYS A 73 7.59 -4.05 3.90
C CYS A 73 7.86 -5.42 4.52
N SER A 74 9.00 -5.51 5.20
CA SER A 74 9.37 -6.65 6.05
C SER A 74 9.19 -6.26 7.51
N TYR A 75 8.60 -7.14 8.32
CA TYR A 75 8.30 -6.92 9.72
C TYR A 75 9.13 -7.87 10.59
N TYR A 76 9.72 -7.33 11.65
CA TYR A 76 10.64 -8.05 12.53
C TYR A 76 10.22 -7.91 13.99
N LEU A 77 10.58 -8.91 14.80
CA LEU A 77 10.63 -8.75 16.25
C LEU A 77 11.91 -8.03 16.64
N GLU A 78 11.78 -6.92 17.35
CA GLU A 78 12.88 -6.30 18.07
C GLU A 78 12.80 -6.66 19.54
N VAL A 79 13.92 -7.18 20.06
CA VAL A 79 14.09 -7.48 21.48
C VAL A 79 14.70 -6.26 22.15
N MET A 80 13.92 -5.61 23.01
CA MET A 80 14.31 -4.42 23.76
C MET A 80 14.51 -4.79 25.22
N ARG A 81 15.52 -4.21 25.88
CA ARG A 81 15.66 -4.31 27.34
C ARG A 81 14.85 -3.23 28.03
N GLN A 82 14.23 -3.57 29.16
CA GLN A 82 13.45 -2.61 29.94
C GLN A 82 14.34 -1.52 30.55
N ASP A 83 15.54 -1.88 31.01
CA ASP A 83 16.45 -0.95 31.67
C ASP A 83 16.98 0.14 30.73
N THR A 84 16.86 -0.05 29.41
CA THR A 84 17.21 0.94 28.38
C THR A 84 16.04 1.85 27.98
N LEU A 85 14.82 1.64 28.52
CA LEU A 85 13.68 2.53 28.30
C LEU A 85 13.71 3.76 29.22
N HIS A 86 14.52 3.71 30.30
CA HIS A 86 14.79 4.85 31.16
C HIS A 86 16.25 5.28 30.98
N GLN A 87 16.46 6.59 30.93
CA GLN A 87 17.69 7.34 30.63
C GLN A 87 19.01 6.61 30.99
N PRO A 88 20.01 6.57 30.08
CA PRO A 88 21.25 5.86 30.33
C PRO A 88 22.04 6.58 31.45
N ASP A 89 22.18 5.93 32.60
CA ASP A 89 23.14 6.33 33.61
C ASP A 89 24.57 5.97 33.10
N PRO A 90 25.45 6.95 32.84
CA PRO A 90 26.76 6.70 32.23
C PRO A 90 27.69 5.83 33.08
N GLN A 91 27.35 5.51 34.33
CA GLN A 91 28.14 4.64 35.21
C GLN A 91 27.78 3.14 35.15
N GLN A 92 26.66 2.73 34.51
CA GLN A 92 26.25 1.31 34.41
C GLN A 92 26.71 0.62 33.12
N GLN A 93 27.79 1.11 32.50
CA GLN A 93 28.25 0.66 31.18
C GLN A 93 28.95 -0.71 31.14
N GLN A 94 29.22 -1.34 32.28
CA GLN A 94 30.12 -2.51 32.35
C GLN A 94 29.46 -3.90 32.14
N ASN A 95 28.13 -4.03 32.18
CA ASN A 95 27.44 -5.33 32.06
C ASN A 95 26.44 -5.39 30.89
N TYR A 96 26.79 -4.82 29.74
CA TYR A 96 25.92 -4.85 28.57
C TYR A 96 26.01 -6.18 27.81
N LEU A 97 25.05 -7.06 28.06
CA LEU A 97 24.77 -8.20 27.16
C LEU A 97 24.37 -7.66 25.78
N SER A 98 24.97 -8.21 24.73
CA SER A 98 24.61 -7.88 23.35
C SER A 98 23.22 -8.43 23.01
N ASN A 99 22.57 -7.85 21.99
CA ASN A 99 21.26 -8.33 21.53
C ASN A 99 21.30 -9.79 21.07
N SER A 100 22.44 -10.25 20.51
CA SER A 100 22.63 -11.67 20.17
C SER A 100 22.66 -12.55 21.42
N THR A 101 23.36 -12.15 22.48
CA THR A 101 23.38 -12.88 23.75
C THR A 101 21.98 -12.95 24.39
N ILE A 102 21.21 -11.85 24.33
CA ILE A 102 19.85 -11.83 24.88
C ILE A 102 18.92 -12.77 24.10
N LEU A 103 19.00 -12.79 22.77
CA LEU A 103 18.24 -13.72 21.93
C LEU A 103 18.51 -15.19 22.31
N HIS A 104 19.75 -15.53 22.66
CA HIS A 104 20.10 -16.88 23.10
C HIS A 104 19.50 -17.26 24.48
N LEU A 105 19.13 -16.29 25.30
CA LEU A 105 18.47 -16.53 26.59
C LEU A 105 16.97 -16.74 26.47
N ILE A 106 16.38 -16.37 25.33
CA ILE A 106 14.94 -16.53 25.10
C ILE A 106 14.64 -18.00 24.80
N ASP A 107 13.60 -18.53 25.45
CA ASP A 107 13.09 -19.87 25.13
C ASP A 107 12.64 -19.94 23.66
N PRO A 108 13.21 -20.84 22.84
CA PRO A 108 12.93 -20.90 21.40
C PRO A 108 11.45 -21.13 21.08
N TRP A 109 10.74 -21.92 21.88
CA TRP A 109 9.31 -22.21 21.65
C TRP A 109 8.43 -21.00 21.96
N LYS A 110 8.74 -20.28 23.05
CA LYS A 110 8.08 -19.00 23.37
C LYS A 110 8.38 -17.96 22.28
N PHE A 111 9.61 -17.88 21.79
CA PHE A 111 9.96 -16.95 20.72
C PHE A 111 9.19 -17.25 19.42
N GLN A 112 9.12 -18.53 19.01
CA GLN A 112 8.34 -18.92 17.84
C GLN A 112 6.84 -18.61 18.00
N ARG A 113 6.29 -18.76 19.21
CA ARG A 113 4.91 -18.32 19.50
C ARG A 113 4.75 -16.82 19.32
N MET A 114 5.71 -16.02 19.79
CA MET A 114 5.68 -14.57 19.59
C MET A 114 5.81 -14.17 18.12
N LYS A 115 6.61 -14.90 17.33
CA LYS A 115 6.68 -14.70 15.87
C LYS A 115 5.32 -14.95 15.22
N LYS A 116 4.62 -16.03 15.58
CA LYS A 116 3.26 -16.32 15.09
C LYS A 116 2.26 -15.22 15.48
N LEU A 117 2.33 -14.75 16.72
CA LEU A 117 1.48 -13.66 17.19
C LEU A 117 1.73 -12.36 16.40
N GLY A 118 3.00 -11.98 16.24
CA GLY A 118 3.38 -10.83 15.43
C GLY A 118 2.92 -10.98 13.97
N HIS A 119 3.00 -12.18 13.41
CA HIS A 119 2.55 -12.45 12.05
C HIS A 119 1.05 -12.21 11.90
N SER A 120 0.24 -12.77 12.80
CA SER A 120 -1.20 -12.54 12.81
C SER A 120 -1.54 -11.07 13.03
N GLN A 121 -0.82 -10.36 13.90
CA GLN A 121 -1.02 -8.93 14.12
C GLN A 121 -0.76 -8.10 12.85
N VAL A 122 0.33 -8.39 12.12
CA VAL A 122 0.62 -7.73 10.84
C VAL A 122 -0.45 -8.04 9.79
N GLN A 123 -0.92 -9.29 9.70
CA GLN A 123 -2.00 -9.64 8.78
C GLN A 123 -3.29 -8.88 9.09
N ILE A 124 -3.72 -8.86 10.36
CA ILE A 124 -4.91 -8.12 10.79
C ILE A 124 -4.75 -6.63 10.49
N GLN A 125 -3.59 -6.03 10.77
CA GLN A 125 -3.31 -4.63 10.49
C GLN A 125 -3.43 -4.32 8.99
N LEU A 126 -2.81 -5.13 8.11
CA LEU A 126 -2.88 -4.93 6.67
C LEU A 126 -4.30 -5.10 6.13
N SER A 127 -5.04 -6.10 6.61
CA SER A 127 -6.45 -6.30 6.23
C SER A 127 -7.34 -5.14 6.68
N LEU A 128 -7.14 -4.62 7.90
CA LEU A 128 -7.88 -3.45 8.39
C LEU A 128 -7.59 -2.21 7.54
N LEU A 129 -6.33 -1.97 7.16
CA LEU A 129 -5.97 -0.85 6.27
C LEU A 129 -6.62 -1.00 4.88
N GLU A 130 -6.71 -2.22 4.34
CA GLU A 130 -7.43 -2.49 3.09
C GLU A 130 -8.91 -2.16 3.19
N GLU A 131 -9.57 -2.61 4.26
CA GLU A 131 -10.99 -2.35 4.49
C GLU A 131 -11.28 -0.85 4.67
N LEU A 132 -10.47 -0.15 5.46
CA LEU A 132 -10.58 1.30 5.65
C LEU A 132 -10.36 2.05 4.33
N TYR A 133 -9.40 1.63 3.51
CA TYR A 133 -9.21 2.20 2.18
C TYR A 133 -10.42 1.99 1.26
N GLU A 134 -11.03 0.81 1.29
CA GLU A 134 -12.25 0.51 0.52
C GLU A 134 -13.44 1.37 1.00
N GLN A 135 -13.57 1.56 2.32
CA GLN A 135 -14.55 2.49 2.91
C GLN A 135 -14.38 3.91 2.36
N PHE A 136 -13.15 4.40 2.13
CA PHE A 136 -12.93 5.71 1.52
C PHE A 136 -13.37 5.76 0.06
N CYS A 137 -13.06 4.72 -0.72
CA CYS A 137 -13.45 4.66 -2.13
C CYS A 137 -14.99 4.67 -2.27
N LYS A 138 -15.67 3.83 -1.48
CA LYS A 138 -17.14 3.75 -1.45
C LYS A 138 -17.75 5.04 -0.91
N GLY A 139 -17.23 5.55 0.21
CA GLY A 139 -17.69 6.79 0.83
C GLY A 139 -17.54 8.00 -0.09
N LYS A 140 -16.47 8.07 -0.90
CA LYS A 140 -16.32 9.13 -1.89
C LYS A 140 -17.46 9.11 -2.92
N VAL A 141 -17.73 7.95 -3.54
CA VAL A 141 -18.80 7.80 -4.53
C VAL A 141 -20.16 8.16 -3.94
N GLU A 142 -20.40 7.72 -2.71
CA GLU A 142 -21.61 8.02 -1.94
C GLU A 142 -21.76 9.52 -1.67
N MET A 143 -20.70 10.19 -1.20
CA MET A 143 -20.72 11.64 -0.95
C MET A 143 -20.86 12.44 -2.26
N GLU A 144 -20.27 12.00 -3.38
CA GLU A 144 -20.47 12.64 -4.70
C GLU A 144 -21.93 12.53 -5.17
N ALA A 145 -22.58 11.38 -4.93
CA ALA A 145 -23.99 11.19 -5.23
C ALA A 145 -24.88 12.10 -4.37
N ILE A 146 -24.60 12.19 -3.06
CA ILE A 146 -25.30 13.08 -2.12
C ILE A 146 -25.12 14.55 -2.52
N ALA A 147 -23.91 14.99 -2.86
CA ALA A 147 -23.63 16.36 -3.29
C ALA A 147 -24.36 16.76 -4.59
N SER A 148 -24.78 15.78 -5.39
CA SER A 148 -25.50 16.00 -6.65
C SER A 148 -27.01 16.15 -6.47
N GLN A 149 -27.55 15.92 -5.26
CA GLN A 149 -28.98 16.05 -4.98
C GLN A 149 -29.37 17.52 -4.74
N SER A 150 -30.63 17.85 -5.04
CA SER A 150 -31.19 19.21 -4.90
C SER A 150 -31.92 19.46 -3.57
N ASP A 151 -32.20 18.41 -2.80
CA ASP A 151 -32.80 18.46 -1.45
C ASP A 151 -32.48 17.13 -0.73
N TYR A 152 -32.47 17.14 0.61
CA TYR A 152 -32.30 15.96 1.47
C TYR A 152 -33.54 15.77 2.33
N GLY A 153 -34.09 14.55 2.39
CA GLY A 153 -35.17 14.25 3.33
C GLY A 153 -34.70 14.37 4.80
N TYR A 154 -35.60 14.71 5.74
CA TYR A 154 -35.22 14.80 7.17
C TYR A 154 -34.58 13.53 7.74
N GLN A 155 -35.07 12.34 7.36
CA GLN A 155 -34.49 11.06 7.77
C GLN A 155 -33.13 10.79 7.10
N GLU A 156 -32.87 11.46 5.97
CA GLU A 156 -31.62 11.37 5.22
C GLU A 156 -30.55 12.26 5.84
N VAL A 157 -30.91 13.40 6.43
CA VAL A 157 -29.98 14.32 7.12
C VAL A 157 -29.21 13.62 8.24
N ASP A 158 -29.90 12.91 9.14
CA ASP A 158 -29.25 12.18 10.24
C ASP A 158 -28.34 11.06 9.72
N HIS A 159 -28.78 10.38 8.65
CA HIS A 159 -28.00 9.33 8.00
C HIS A 159 -26.72 9.89 7.37
N ILE A 160 -26.81 10.99 6.61
CA ILE A 160 -25.66 11.65 5.98
C ILE A 160 -24.69 12.14 7.06
N ASN A 161 -25.17 12.78 8.13
CA ASN A 161 -24.33 13.20 9.25
C ASN A 161 -23.60 12.02 9.91
N GLY A 162 -24.32 10.93 10.18
CA GLY A 162 -23.72 9.70 10.71
C GLY A 162 -22.66 9.13 9.77
N ARG A 163 -22.89 9.20 8.45
CA ARG A 163 -21.94 8.75 7.44
C ARG A 163 -20.69 9.61 7.36
N ILE A 164 -20.83 10.94 7.42
CA ILE A 164 -19.71 11.88 7.49
C ILE A 164 -18.84 11.57 8.71
N ALA A 165 -19.45 11.44 9.89
CA ALA A 165 -18.74 11.12 11.13
C ALA A 165 -18.00 9.77 11.03
N HIS A 166 -18.63 8.75 10.45
CA HIS A 166 -18.03 7.45 10.22
C HIS A 166 -16.80 7.54 9.30
N LEU A 167 -16.88 8.29 8.19
CA LEU A 167 -15.75 8.45 7.26
C LEU A 167 -14.58 9.22 7.88
N ILE A 168 -14.86 10.25 8.67
CA ILE A 168 -13.83 10.99 9.42
C ILE A 168 -13.13 10.08 10.43
N LYS A 169 -13.91 9.25 11.15
CA LYS A 169 -13.35 8.27 12.08
C LYS A 169 -12.49 7.25 11.34
N ALA A 170 -12.97 6.69 10.24
CA ALA A 170 -12.23 5.72 9.44
C ALA A 170 -10.88 6.28 8.94
N LEU A 171 -10.83 7.57 8.55
CA LEU A 171 -9.57 8.24 8.18
C LEU A 171 -8.59 8.32 9.35
N THR A 172 -9.09 8.67 10.53
CA THR A 172 -8.29 8.72 11.75
C THR A 172 -7.77 7.33 12.14
N ASP A 173 -8.65 6.33 12.08
CA ASP A 173 -8.31 4.93 12.33
C ASP A 173 -7.23 4.45 11.35
N PHE A 174 -7.33 4.81 10.06
CA PHE A 174 -6.35 4.44 9.03
C PHE A 174 -4.96 4.98 9.37
N ASP A 175 -4.83 6.28 9.66
CA ASP A 175 -3.54 6.88 10.01
C ASP A 175 -2.97 6.26 11.30
N SER A 176 -3.80 5.98 12.31
CA SER A 176 -3.36 5.31 13.55
C SER A 176 -2.91 3.86 13.33
N THR A 177 -3.43 3.20 12.29
CA THR A 177 -3.14 1.80 11.95
C THR A 177 -1.92 1.66 11.03
N LEU A 178 -1.33 2.76 10.53
CA LEU A 178 -0.16 2.68 9.66
C LEU A 178 1.07 2.04 10.34
N MET A 179 1.22 2.24 11.65
CA MET A 179 2.33 1.68 12.41
C MET A 179 1.89 0.46 13.22
N PRO A 180 2.61 -0.66 13.15
CA PRO A 180 2.32 -1.79 14.03
C PRO A 180 2.50 -1.38 15.49
N GLY A 181 1.49 -1.66 16.30
CA GLY A 181 1.52 -1.44 17.74
C GLY A 181 2.45 -2.40 18.49
N GLU A 182 2.48 -2.25 19.81
CA GLU A 182 3.28 -3.12 20.70
C GLU A 182 2.77 -4.57 20.73
N LEU A 183 3.71 -5.50 20.90
CA LEU A 183 3.39 -6.91 21.10
C LEU A 183 3.15 -7.21 22.57
N HIS A 184 1.88 -7.42 22.91
CA HIS A 184 1.49 -7.78 24.26
C HIS A 184 2.05 -9.15 24.65
N THR A 185 3.00 -9.14 25.58
CA THR A 185 3.70 -10.35 26.02
C THR A 185 3.15 -10.78 27.38
N LYS A 186 2.30 -11.82 27.41
CA LYS A 186 1.68 -12.31 28.67
C LYS A 186 2.62 -13.13 29.56
N HIS A 187 3.71 -13.68 29.01
CA HIS A 187 4.60 -14.60 29.72
C HIS A 187 6.06 -14.17 29.58
N ARG A 188 6.86 -14.38 30.62
CA ARG A 188 8.32 -14.18 30.54
C ARG A 188 8.92 -15.08 29.46
N LEU A 189 9.60 -14.44 28.51
CA LEU A 189 10.23 -15.09 27.36
C LEU A 189 11.53 -15.81 27.74
N ILE A 190 12.24 -15.27 28.74
CA ILE A 190 13.40 -15.90 29.36
C ILE A 190 12.89 -16.81 30.47
N SER A 191 13.32 -18.08 30.46
CA SER A 191 12.97 -19.04 31.50
C SER A 191 13.83 -18.80 32.75
N GLU A 192 13.23 -18.86 33.93
CA GLU A 192 13.93 -18.62 35.20
C GLU A 192 14.89 -19.77 35.51
N THR A 193 16.18 -19.56 35.27
CA THR A 193 17.25 -20.44 35.76
C THR A 193 17.75 -19.86 37.07
N GLY A 194 17.59 -20.62 38.15
CA GLY A 194 17.80 -20.16 39.52
C GLY A 194 19.15 -19.47 39.72
N SER A 195 19.10 -18.27 40.32
CA SER A 195 20.20 -17.47 40.93
C SER A 195 20.72 -16.22 40.21
N THR A 196 20.34 -15.91 38.96
CA THR A 196 20.75 -14.65 38.30
C THR A 196 19.55 -13.74 37.99
N LYS A 197 19.66 -12.43 38.31
CA LYS A 197 18.66 -11.41 37.94
C LYS A 197 18.57 -11.38 36.41
N MET A 198 17.53 -12.00 35.84
CA MET A 198 17.34 -12.00 34.40
C MET A 198 16.95 -10.62 33.89
N PRO A 199 17.48 -10.20 32.73
CA PRO A 199 17.11 -8.92 32.15
C PRO A 199 15.63 -8.96 31.76
N GLN A 200 14.87 -7.95 32.17
CA GLN A 200 13.50 -7.82 31.72
C GLN A 200 13.51 -7.33 30.27
N ILE A 201 12.83 -8.06 29.38
CA ILE A 201 12.79 -7.78 27.95
C ILE A 201 11.37 -7.54 27.48
N HIS A 202 11.24 -6.67 26.48
CA HIS A 202 10.02 -6.39 25.75
C HIS A 202 10.23 -6.69 24.26
N LEU A 203 9.15 -7.10 23.60
CA LEU A 203 9.14 -7.29 22.15
C LEU A 203 8.35 -6.18 21.49
N ARG A 204 8.89 -5.65 20.39
CA ARG A 204 8.21 -4.70 19.52
C ARG A 204 8.22 -5.22 18.09
N LEU A 205 7.15 -4.93 17.34
CA LEU A 205 7.18 -5.06 15.88
C LEU A 205 7.87 -3.84 15.28
N SER A 206 8.92 -4.08 14.50
CA SER A 206 9.51 -3.05 13.66
C SER A 206 9.26 -3.33 12.19
N VAL A 207 9.17 -2.24 11.42
CA VAL A 207 8.92 -2.27 9.99
C VAL A 207 10.19 -1.84 9.27
N LYS A 208 10.62 -2.62 8.29
CA LYS A 208 11.67 -2.26 7.36
C LYS A 208 11.09 -2.05 5.97
N MET A 209 11.41 -0.90 5.37
CA MET A 209 10.95 -0.50 4.04
C MET A 209 11.33 -1.51 2.96
N PRO A 210 10.58 -1.67 1.87
CA PRO A 210 10.87 -2.70 0.87
C PRO A 210 12.23 -2.50 0.21
N VAL A 211 12.88 -3.62 -0.12
CA VAL A 211 14.07 -3.65 -0.98
C VAL A 211 13.58 -3.72 -2.42
N MET A 212 14.08 -2.82 -3.27
CA MET A 212 13.60 -2.65 -4.64
C MET A 212 14.79 -2.53 -5.58
N PHE A 213 14.72 -3.18 -6.74
CA PHE A 213 15.74 -3.00 -7.77
C PHE A 213 15.74 -1.58 -8.31
N ASP A 214 16.93 -1.06 -8.56
CA ASP A 214 17.12 0.12 -9.38
C ASP A 214 17.19 -0.31 -10.84
N THR A 215 16.08 -0.15 -11.55
CA THR A 215 15.94 -0.50 -12.97
C THR A 215 16.79 0.38 -13.89
N SER A 216 17.17 1.57 -13.44
CA SER A 216 17.99 2.50 -14.23
C SER A 216 19.47 2.17 -14.18
N ARG A 217 19.93 1.56 -13.08
CA ARG A 217 21.32 1.15 -12.86
C ARG A 217 21.57 -0.34 -13.10
N SER A 218 20.53 -1.17 -13.11
CA SER A 218 20.67 -2.60 -13.38
C SER A 218 20.72 -2.89 -14.87
N GLU A 219 21.60 -3.78 -15.29
CA GLU A 219 21.76 -4.13 -16.71
C GLU A 219 22.23 -5.58 -16.89
N ALA A 220 21.98 -6.14 -18.07
CA ALA A 220 22.52 -7.42 -18.49
C ALA A 220 23.50 -7.24 -19.65
N LEU A 221 24.65 -7.90 -19.53
CA LEU A 221 25.67 -8.04 -20.55
C LEU A 221 25.54 -9.42 -21.20
N ALA A 222 26.53 -9.85 -21.98
CA ALA A 222 26.43 -11.09 -22.75
C ALA A 222 26.38 -12.34 -21.86
N ASP A 223 27.18 -12.36 -20.80
CA ASP A 223 27.41 -13.51 -19.93
C ASP A 223 27.19 -13.20 -18.44
N CYS A 224 26.72 -11.99 -18.12
CA CYS A 224 26.50 -11.57 -16.75
C CYS A 224 25.40 -10.50 -16.65
N ALA A 225 24.93 -10.25 -15.43
CA ALA A 225 24.05 -9.15 -15.10
C ALA A 225 24.58 -8.38 -13.90
N ARG A 226 24.63 -7.06 -13.99
CA ARG A 226 24.93 -6.15 -12.88
C ARG A 226 23.61 -5.66 -12.31
N LEU A 227 23.34 -6.03 -11.07
CA LEU A 227 22.11 -5.72 -10.38
C LEU A 227 22.38 -4.67 -9.31
N HIS A 228 21.49 -3.70 -9.21
CA HIS A 228 21.50 -2.64 -8.21
C HIS A 228 20.15 -2.58 -7.52
N TRP A 229 20.14 -2.31 -6.23
CA TRP A 229 18.90 -2.13 -5.47
C TRP A 229 19.09 -1.11 -4.36
N GLU A 230 17.97 -0.64 -3.85
CA GLU A 230 17.89 0.30 -2.74
C GLU A 230 16.81 -0.14 -1.75
N ILE A 231 16.79 0.51 -0.59
CA ILE A 231 15.69 0.41 0.35
C ILE A 231 14.83 1.67 0.17
N ALA A 232 13.54 1.49 -0.08
CA ALA A 232 12.66 2.60 -0.41
C ALA A 232 12.69 3.70 0.66
N GLY A 233 12.98 4.94 0.23
CA GLY A 233 13.03 6.12 1.10
C GLY A 233 14.27 6.22 2.00
N GLN A 234 15.32 5.44 1.73
CA GLN A 234 16.52 5.39 2.56
C GLN A 234 17.77 5.74 1.73
N GLU A 235 18.49 6.80 2.14
CA GLU A 235 19.69 7.28 1.44
C GLU A 235 21.00 6.63 1.94
N GLN A 236 20.92 5.46 2.60
CA GLN A 236 22.10 4.83 3.18
C GLN A 236 23.08 4.35 2.11
N GLN A 237 24.35 4.75 2.26
CA GLN A 237 25.43 4.34 1.35
C GLN A 237 25.95 2.92 1.64
N GLU A 238 25.91 2.47 2.90
CA GLU A 238 26.41 1.15 3.30
C GLU A 238 25.32 0.30 3.97
N PRO A 239 25.10 -0.94 3.51
CA PRO A 239 24.08 -1.79 4.06
C PRO A 239 24.51 -2.39 5.40
N ARG A 240 23.66 -2.26 6.41
CA ARG A 240 23.79 -2.92 7.72
C ARG A 240 23.03 -4.24 7.79
N GLU A 241 22.59 -4.75 6.65
CA GLU A 241 21.81 -5.97 6.51
C GLU A 241 22.26 -6.77 5.28
N GLN A 242 21.93 -8.06 5.27
CA GLN A 242 22.24 -8.94 4.14
C GLN A 242 21.03 -9.03 3.21
N PHE A 243 21.31 -9.17 1.92
CA PHE A 243 20.32 -9.39 0.88
C PHE A 243 20.51 -10.75 0.23
N GLU A 244 19.42 -11.31 -0.24
CA GLU A 244 19.39 -12.54 -1.01
C GLU A 244 18.89 -12.22 -2.42
N ILE A 245 19.67 -12.63 -3.40
CA ILE A 245 19.38 -12.49 -4.82
C ILE A 245 19.16 -13.90 -5.35
N ARG A 246 18.03 -14.12 -6.01
CA ARG A 246 17.79 -15.35 -6.78
C ARG A 246 17.66 -15.01 -8.24
N TYR A 247 18.12 -15.93 -9.08
CA TYR A 247 17.93 -15.81 -10.52
C TYR A 247 17.49 -17.15 -11.10
N LYS A 248 16.75 -17.10 -12.20
CA LYS A 248 16.37 -18.26 -13.00
C LYS A 248 16.24 -17.88 -14.47
N LEU A 249 16.68 -18.75 -15.36
CA LEU A 249 16.45 -18.64 -16.78
C LEU A 249 14.96 -18.81 -17.08
N LEU A 250 14.40 -17.90 -17.88
CA LEU A 250 13.06 -18.02 -18.41
C LEU A 250 13.09 -18.83 -19.71
N GLN A 251 12.16 -19.78 -19.84
CA GLN A 251 11.98 -20.61 -21.03
C GLN A 251 13.26 -21.40 -21.42
N PRO A 252 13.77 -22.28 -20.54
CA PRO A 252 14.86 -23.19 -20.90
C PRO A 252 14.43 -24.12 -22.03
N THR A 253 15.31 -24.31 -23.01
CA THR A 253 15.05 -25.13 -24.20
C THR A 253 15.61 -26.55 -24.10
N ASN A 254 16.47 -26.81 -23.12
CA ASN A 254 17.06 -28.11 -22.85
C ASN A 254 17.36 -28.29 -21.35
N THR A 255 17.80 -29.49 -20.97
CA THR A 255 18.07 -29.84 -19.57
C THR A 255 19.21 -29.04 -18.95
N GLU A 256 20.26 -28.70 -19.73
CA GLU A 256 21.39 -27.92 -19.24
C GLU A 256 20.98 -26.48 -18.93
N GLU A 257 20.16 -25.90 -19.78
CA GLU A 257 19.50 -24.60 -19.56
C GLU A 257 18.56 -24.63 -18.36
N GLY A 258 17.91 -25.77 -18.09
CA GLY A 258 17.11 -25.96 -16.89
C GLY A 258 17.88 -25.76 -15.58
N ASN A 259 19.21 -25.90 -15.59
CA ASN A 259 20.08 -25.68 -14.43
C ASN A 259 20.52 -24.22 -14.26
N GLN A 260 20.11 -23.30 -15.15
CA GLN A 260 20.46 -21.88 -15.10
C GLN A 260 19.64 -21.12 -14.05
N LEU A 261 19.86 -21.47 -12.79
CA LEU A 261 19.26 -20.83 -11.62
C LEU A 261 20.27 -20.78 -10.47
N GLY A 262 20.06 -19.88 -9.53
CA GLY A 262 20.95 -19.77 -8.38
C GLY A 262 20.46 -18.83 -7.31
N THR A 263 21.17 -18.83 -6.19
CA THR A 263 20.93 -17.95 -5.05
C THR A 263 22.26 -17.44 -4.53
N VAL A 264 22.34 -16.14 -4.26
CA VAL A 264 23.53 -15.49 -3.74
C VAL A 264 23.14 -14.56 -2.60
N THR A 265 23.90 -14.59 -1.51
CA THR A 265 23.75 -13.65 -0.39
C THR A 265 24.88 -12.64 -0.40
N CYS A 266 24.58 -11.37 -0.08
CA CYS A 266 25.59 -10.32 -0.02
C CYS A 266 25.23 -9.20 0.95
N ASN A 267 26.24 -8.43 1.36
CA ASN A 267 26.12 -7.25 2.22
C ASN A 267 26.44 -5.99 1.40
N SER A 268 25.85 -5.86 0.22
CA SER A 268 26.08 -4.77 -0.73
C SER A 268 24.73 -4.33 -1.33
N TYR A 269 24.65 -3.15 -1.92
CA TYR A 269 23.51 -2.69 -2.74
C TYR A 269 23.69 -3.02 -4.24
N CYS A 270 24.76 -3.76 -4.57
CA CYS A 270 25.08 -4.17 -5.93
C CYS A 270 25.73 -5.54 -5.94
N ILE A 271 25.42 -6.34 -6.98
CA ILE A 271 26.12 -7.58 -7.28
C ILE A 271 26.22 -7.81 -8.79
N GLN A 272 27.24 -8.55 -9.22
CA GLN A 272 27.34 -9.10 -10.56
C GLN A 272 27.09 -10.61 -10.53
N VAL A 273 26.08 -11.06 -11.27
CA VAL A 273 25.79 -12.49 -11.49
C VAL A 273 26.47 -12.91 -12.78
N ASN A 274 27.42 -13.85 -12.71
CA ASN A 274 28.23 -14.31 -13.85
C ASN A 274 27.71 -15.62 -14.44
N ASN A 275 28.31 -16.04 -15.56
CA ASN A 275 28.05 -17.31 -16.25
C ASN A 275 26.60 -17.48 -16.70
N LEU A 276 25.95 -16.37 -17.05
CA LEU A 276 24.64 -16.38 -17.70
C LEU A 276 24.80 -16.72 -19.18
N LEU A 277 23.76 -17.31 -19.75
CA LEU A 277 23.72 -17.61 -21.17
C LEU A 277 23.39 -16.34 -21.97
N PRO A 278 24.00 -16.13 -23.15
CA PRO A 278 23.76 -14.98 -24.00
C PRO A 278 22.42 -15.04 -24.72
N GLN A 279 21.86 -13.88 -25.06
CA GLN A 279 20.57 -13.73 -25.74
C GLN A 279 19.37 -14.39 -25.02
N ARG A 280 19.48 -14.62 -23.72
CA ARG A 280 18.47 -15.28 -22.90
C ARG A 280 17.83 -14.31 -21.92
N CYS A 281 16.59 -14.59 -21.52
CA CYS A 281 15.87 -13.81 -20.52
C CYS A 281 16.00 -14.47 -19.16
N TYR A 282 16.40 -13.70 -18.15
CA TYR A 282 16.47 -14.16 -16.76
C TYR A 282 15.52 -13.35 -15.91
N GLU A 283 14.84 -14.02 -14.99
CA GLU A 283 14.13 -13.39 -13.89
C GLU A 283 15.07 -13.33 -12.68
N PHE A 284 15.23 -12.14 -12.12
CA PHE A 284 15.98 -11.86 -10.91
C PHE A 284 15.02 -11.41 -9.82
N THR A 285 15.24 -11.89 -8.60
CA THR A 285 14.50 -11.46 -7.41
C THR A 285 15.48 -10.97 -6.35
N VAL A 286 15.11 -9.93 -5.62
CA VAL A 286 15.86 -9.42 -4.47
C VAL A 286 14.96 -9.34 -3.24
N LYS A 287 15.49 -9.79 -2.11
CA LYS A 287 14.87 -9.61 -0.80
C LYS A 287 15.94 -9.44 0.28
N ARG A 288 15.52 -9.10 1.50
CA ARG A 288 16.37 -9.26 2.67
C ARG A 288 16.63 -10.74 2.90
N ALA A 289 17.86 -11.10 3.25
CA ALA A 289 18.15 -12.44 3.71
C ALA A 289 17.34 -12.74 4.98
N ASP A 290 16.85 -13.97 5.11
CA ASP A 290 15.94 -14.34 6.19
C ASP A 290 16.68 -14.27 7.54
N ALA A 291 16.29 -13.33 8.39
CA ALA A 291 16.83 -13.18 9.74
C ALA A 291 15.99 -13.98 10.75
N CYS A 292 16.61 -14.42 11.85
CA CYS A 292 15.94 -15.18 12.91
C CYS A 292 14.68 -14.47 13.47
N CYS A 293 14.67 -13.14 13.45
CA CYS A 293 13.58 -12.29 13.96
C CYS A 293 12.52 -11.91 12.91
N LEU A 294 12.62 -12.37 11.66
CA LEU A 294 11.63 -12.07 10.61
C LEU A 294 10.26 -12.67 10.95
N VAL A 295 9.22 -11.85 10.91
CA VAL A 295 7.83 -12.19 11.26
C VAL A 295 6.93 -12.25 10.03
N TYR A 296 7.06 -11.27 9.15
CA TYR A 296 6.28 -11.14 7.92
C TYR A 296 7.18 -10.50 6.86
N GLY A 297 7.25 -11.07 5.66
CA GLY A 297 8.16 -10.57 4.63
C GLY A 297 8.21 -11.46 3.40
N PHE A 298 7.04 -11.77 2.83
CA PHE A 298 6.95 -12.59 1.61
C PHE A 298 7.29 -11.80 0.34
N TRP A 299 7.42 -10.48 0.45
CA TRP A 299 7.74 -9.63 -0.69
C TRP A 299 9.19 -9.83 -1.14
N ASN A 300 9.35 -9.98 -2.45
CA ASN A 300 10.61 -9.93 -3.16
C ASN A 300 10.36 -9.06 -4.38
N ASP A 301 11.22 -8.08 -4.62
CA ASP A 301 11.13 -7.33 -5.85
C ASP A 301 11.72 -8.15 -7.00
N THR A 302 11.13 -8.02 -8.19
CA THR A 302 11.45 -8.88 -9.33
C THR A 302 11.72 -8.03 -10.56
N MET A 303 12.77 -8.38 -11.30
CA MET A 303 13.02 -7.81 -12.64
C MET A 303 13.38 -8.89 -13.65
N VAL A 304 13.11 -8.60 -14.92
CA VAL A 304 13.50 -9.47 -16.03
C VAL A 304 14.50 -8.72 -16.89
N LEU A 305 15.68 -9.31 -17.07
CA LEU A 305 16.70 -8.77 -17.97
C LEU A 305 17.03 -9.78 -19.06
N ARG A 306 17.32 -9.27 -20.26
CA ARG A 306 17.78 -10.08 -21.39
C ARG A 306 19.27 -9.85 -21.59
N THR A 307 20.05 -10.92 -21.56
CA THR A 307 21.49 -10.87 -21.86
C THR A 307 21.72 -10.52 -23.33
N THR A 308 22.80 -9.81 -23.60
CA THR A 308 23.12 -9.39 -24.97
C THR A 308 23.72 -10.54 -25.78
N PRO A 309 23.78 -10.44 -27.12
CA PRO A 309 24.62 -11.32 -27.93
C PRO A 309 26.08 -11.30 -27.46
N LEU A 310 26.80 -12.42 -27.61
CA LEU A 310 28.26 -12.36 -27.61
C LEU A 310 28.67 -11.45 -28.75
N SER A 311 29.46 -10.42 -28.46
CA SER A 311 30.09 -9.64 -29.51
C SER A 311 31.05 -10.56 -30.27
N PRO A 312 30.92 -10.71 -31.59
CA PRO A 312 31.88 -11.45 -32.39
C PRO A 312 33.17 -10.61 -32.50
N GLY A 313 34.01 -10.65 -31.46
CA GLY A 313 35.36 -10.11 -31.44
C GLY A 313 35.61 -8.96 -30.45
N GLY A 314 36.58 -9.16 -29.54
CA GLY A 314 37.46 -8.09 -29.07
C GLY A 314 37.48 -7.81 -27.57
N PHE A 315 38.50 -8.35 -26.89
CA PHE A 315 39.25 -7.56 -25.91
C PHE A 315 39.71 -6.27 -26.61
N THR A 316 39.03 -5.15 -26.38
CA THR A 316 39.58 -3.78 -26.40
C THR A 316 38.43 -2.82 -26.20
N GLY A 317 38.53 -1.96 -25.19
CA GLY A 317 37.54 -0.93 -24.92
C GLY A 317 37.43 0.07 -26.07
N SER A 318 36.19 0.44 -26.38
CA SER A 318 35.82 1.82 -26.69
C SER A 318 34.30 1.91 -26.61
N GLN A 319 33.81 2.88 -25.83
CA GLN A 319 32.41 3.22 -25.78
C GLN A 319 31.94 3.72 -27.14
N GLU A 320 30.87 3.13 -27.67
CA GLU A 320 30.05 3.78 -28.69
C GLU A 320 28.65 3.98 -28.11
N LYS A 321 28.42 5.18 -27.55
CA LYS A 321 27.09 5.69 -27.21
C LYS A 321 26.24 5.71 -28.49
N ARG A 322 25.34 4.75 -28.65
CA ARG A 322 24.20 4.91 -29.57
C ARG A 322 22.90 4.99 -28.78
N ARG A 323 22.52 6.25 -28.52
CA ARG A 323 21.14 6.66 -28.28
C ARG A 323 20.26 6.17 -29.44
N ARG A 324 19.22 5.41 -29.11
CA ARG A 324 17.93 5.36 -29.81
C ARG A 324 16.91 5.21 -28.67
N LEU A 325 16.25 6.27 -28.17
CA LEU A 325 15.11 6.95 -28.80
C LEU A 325 14.28 5.95 -29.61
N PHE A 326 13.23 5.37 -29.01
CA PHE A 326 11.85 5.57 -29.46
C PHE A 326 10.87 5.22 -28.31
N PRO A 327 9.69 5.85 -28.30
CA PRO A 327 8.69 5.82 -27.23
C PRO A 327 7.76 4.62 -27.39
N TRP A 328 7.14 4.20 -26.29
CA TRP A 328 5.70 3.98 -26.05
C TRP A 328 5.56 3.37 -24.66
#